data_AF-A0A1J4LVX1-F1
#
_entry.id   AF-A0A1J4LVX1-F1
#
_cell.length_a   1.000
_cell.length_b   1.000
_cell.length_c   1.000
_cell.angle_alpha   90.00
_cell.angle_beta   90.00
_cell.angle_gamma   90.00
#
_symmetry.space_group_name_H-M   'P 1'
#
loop_
_entity.id
_entity.type
_entity.pdbx_description
1 polymer ?
#
loop_
_entity_poly.entity_id
_entity_poly.type
_entity_poly.pdbx_seq_one_letter_code
_entity_poly.pdbx_strand_id
1 'polypeptide(L)'
;MTERRGEEFERYVYEFLAETTCDAYHSCKTSKQSGKEIDTVFRKDGTVYFVESKFMLPKLNMQSQKGIKNVDRAFNKKIFKEGTDRGGKPFPEKVEAWRELDASAEISHQVSRDESDRRLIRVPEEWLDDEFEMLVVSNFTPSYLEKRGVRFLTDLELYQWIENEEDVFYDVLIDGI
;
A
#
# COMPACT_ATOMS: atom_id res chain seq x y z
N MET A 1 -13.97 16.47 2.18
CA MET A 1 -13.78 15.82 3.50
C MET A 1 -13.13 14.44 3.38
N THR A 2 -13.66 13.52 2.58
CA THR A 2 -13.05 12.16 2.48
C THR A 2 -11.68 12.14 1.81
N GLU A 3 -11.45 12.99 0.80
CA GLU A 3 -10.17 13.07 0.07
C GLU A 3 -9.04 13.59 0.98
N ARG A 4 -9.25 14.75 1.63
CA ARG A 4 -8.32 15.28 2.65
C ARG A 4 -7.99 14.30 3.77
N ARG A 5 -8.98 13.54 4.26
CA ARG A 5 -8.75 12.49 5.28
C ARG A 5 -7.95 11.30 4.73
N GLY A 6 -8.06 11.04 3.43
CA GLY A 6 -7.24 10.04 2.74
C GLY A 6 -5.78 10.46 2.67
N GLU A 7 -5.52 11.70 2.25
CA GLU A 7 -4.17 12.29 2.20
C GLU A 7 -3.52 12.36 3.59
N GLU A 8 -4.28 12.80 4.60
CA GLU A 8 -3.82 12.82 5.99
C GLU A 8 -3.50 11.39 6.49
N PHE A 9 -4.36 10.40 6.21
CA PHE A 9 -4.15 9.01 6.62
C PHE A 9 -2.90 8.41 5.96
N GLU A 10 -2.76 8.59 4.65
CA GLU A 10 -1.57 8.16 3.91
C GLU A 10 -0.29 8.73 4.51
N ARG A 11 -0.29 10.04 4.79
CA ARG A 11 0.85 10.71 5.39
C ARG A 11 1.19 10.15 6.77
N TYR A 12 0.19 9.89 7.61
CA TYR A 12 0.44 9.35 8.95
C TYR A 12 0.96 7.91 8.93
N VAL A 13 0.49 7.07 8.00
CA VAL A 13 1.04 5.72 7.80
C VAL A 13 2.52 5.80 7.43
N TYR A 14 2.88 6.67 6.49
CA TYR A 14 4.28 6.91 6.15
C TYR A 14 5.11 7.44 7.33
N GLU A 15 4.63 8.47 8.02
CA GLU A 15 5.37 9.08 9.14
C GLU A 15 5.65 8.03 10.23
N PHE A 16 4.67 7.19 10.57
CA PHE A 16 4.84 6.07 11.49
C PHE A 16 5.91 5.07 11.01
N LEU A 17 5.85 4.64 9.75
CA LEU A 17 6.84 3.71 9.19
C LEU A 17 8.25 4.30 9.14
N ALA A 18 8.37 5.58 8.77
CA ALA A 18 9.66 6.28 8.69
C ALA A 18 10.30 6.46 10.06
N GLU A 19 9.51 6.77 11.09
CA GLU A 19 10.00 6.88 12.47
C GLU A 19 10.48 5.54 13.05
N THR A 20 9.85 4.43 12.66
CA THR A 20 10.11 3.12 13.27
C THR A 20 11.13 2.28 12.50
N THR A 21 11.08 2.29 11.16
CA THR A 21 11.94 1.44 10.31
C THR A 21 13.20 2.15 9.82
N CYS A 22 13.24 3.48 9.86
CA CYS A 22 14.28 4.34 9.28
C CYS A 22 14.51 4.20 7.76
N ASP A 23 13.82 3.29 7.07
CA ASP A 23 13.96 3.01 5.65
C ASP A 23 12.58 2.99 4.98
N ALA A 24 11.92 4.15 4.98
CA ALA A 24 10.60 4.35 4.39
C ALA A 24 10.54 5.64 3.56
N TYR A 25 9.79 5.59 2.46
CA TYR A 25 9.71 6.65 1.46
C TYR A 25 8.27 6.91 1.05
N HIS A 26 7.86 8.17 1.10
CA HIS A 26 6.50 8.61 0.78
C HIS A 26 6.32 8.91 -0.71
N SER A 27 5.16 8.55 -1.26
CA SER A 27 4.69 9.01 -2.57
C SER A 27 5.76 8.73 -3.65
N CYS A 28 6.19 7.47 -3.74
CA CYS A 28 7.30 7.07 -4.59
C CYS A 28 6.89 6.91 -6.06
N LYS A 29 7.75 7.40 -6.96
CA LYS A 29 7.50 7.39 -8.40
C LYS A 29 8.75 7.10 -9.20
N THR A 30 8.65 6.14 -10.12
CA THR A 30 9.73 5.82 -11.07
C THR A 30 9.69 6.77 -12.28
N SER A 31 10.83 6.95 -12.94
CA SER A 31 10.91 7.75 -14.18
C SER A 31 10.02 7.22 -15.32
N LYS A 32 9.72 5.91 -15.32
CA LYS A 32 8.87 5.23 -16.31
C LYS A 32 7.37 5.37 -16.01
N GLN A 33 6.97 5.80 -14.81
CA GLN A 33 5.58 5.93 -14.42
C GLN A 33 5.01 7.31 -14.81
N SER A 34 4.14 7.34 -15.83
CA SER A 34 3.23 8.47 -16.06
C SER A 34 1.98 8.31 -15.19
N GLY A 35 1.91 9.05 -14.08
CA GLY A 35 0.73 9.10 -13.22
C GLY A 35 0.97 8.65 -11.78
N LYS A 36 -0.03 7.94 -11.22
CA LYS A 36 -0.20 7.70 -9.77
C LYS A 36 0.93 6.86 -9.17
N GLU A 37 1.37 7.37 -8.03
CA GLU A 37 2.55 6.95 -7.26
C GLU A 37 2.23 5.74 -6.39
N ILE A 38 3.26 5.14 -5.80
CA ILE A 38 3.11 4.21 -4.66
C ILE A 38 3.09 5.06 -3.39
N ASP A 39 2.04 4.91 -2.59
CA ASP A 39 1.80 5.78 -1.43
C ASP A 39 2.96 5.68 -0.40
N THR A 40 3.46 4.48 -0.10
CA THR A 40 4.68 4.31 0.72
C THR A 40 5.48 3.08 0.28
N VAL A 41 6.81 3.18 0.28
CA VAL A 41 7.71 2.03 0.13
C VAL A 41 8.60 1.97 1.36
N PHE A 42 8.72 0.82 2.00
CA PHE A 42 9.62 0.64 3.13
C PHE A 42 10.28 -0.73 3.12
N ARG A 43 11.39 -0.87 3.82
CA ARG A 43 12.12 -2.14 3.95
C ARG A 43 12.05 -2.67 5.37
N LYS A 44 11.79 -3.96 5.53
CA LYS A 44 11.89 -4.67 6.82
C LYS A 44 12.32 -6.11 6.60
N ASP A 45 13.25 -6.61 7.41
CA ASP A 45 13.69 -8.02 7.44
C ASP A 45 14.07 -8.62 6.06
N GLY A 46 14.71 -7.83 5.19
CA GLY A 46 15.10 -8.29 3.84
C GLY A 46 13.93 -8.39 2.85
N THR A 47 12.85 -7.65 3.09
CA THR A 47 11.69 -7.54 2.20
C THR A 47 11.36 -6.07 1.97
N VAL A 48 11.08 -5.72 0.72
CA VAL A 48 10.59 -4.39 0.33
C VAL A 48 9.08 -4.45 0.25
N TYR A 49 8.42 -3.65 1.08
CA TYR A 49 6.98 -3.55 1.15
C TYR A 49 6.50 -2.33 0.36
N PHE A 50 5.65 -2.58 -0.62
CA PHE A 50 4.90 -1.55 -1.34
C PHE A 50 3.55 -1.40 -0.66
N VAL A 51 3.25 -0.19 -0.17
CA VAL A 51 2.04 0.10 0.59
C VAL A 51 1.16 1.07 -0.19
N GLU A 52 -0.11 0.72 -0.32
CA GLU A 52 -1.16 1.64 -0.75
C GLU A 52 -2.10 1.92 0.44
N SER A 53 -2.13 3.18 0.88
CA SER A 53 -2.90 3.62 2.04
C SER A 53 -4.30 4.03 1.62
N LYS A 54 -5.34 3.52 2.29
CA LYS A 54 -6.73 3.84 1.94
C LYS A 54 -7.59 4.14 3.15
N PHE A 55 -8.04 5.38 3.24
CA PHE A 55 -9.10 5.74 4.17
C PHE A 55 -10.50 5.40 3.59
N MET A 56 -11.28 4.65 4.34
CA MET A 56 -12.59 4.13 3.97
C MET A 56 -13.63 4.47 5.04
N LEU A 57 -14.74 5.07 4.61
CA LEU A 57 -15.92 5.27 5.44
C LEU A 57 -16.98 4.22 5.03
N PRO A 58 -17.08 3.10 5.77
CA PRO A 58 -18.07 2.07 5.43
C PRO A 58 -19.48 2.62 5.58
N LYS A 59 -20.41 2.12 4.74
CA LYS A 59 -21.83 2.46 4.87
C LYS A 59 -22.45 1.67 6.04
N LEU A 60 -23.47 2.25 6.67
CA LEU A 60 -24.28 1.66 7.74
C LEU A 60 -25.08 0.44 7.24
N ASN A 61 -24.44 -0.70 6.94
CA ASN A 61 -25.12 -2.01 6.77
C ASN A 61 -24.13 -3.19 6.73
N MET A 62 -23.03 -3.14 7.48
CA MET A 62 -21.99 -4.19 7.43
C MET A 62 -22.45 -5.55 7.97
N GLN A 63 -23.56 -5.58 8.72
CA GLN A 63 -24.20 -6.81 9.18
C GLN A 63 -24.97 -7.57 8.08
N SER A 64 -25.00 -7.04 6.85
CA SER A 64 -25.66 -7.69 5.72
C SER A 64 -24.65 -8.14 4.66
N GLN A 65 -24.94 -9.25 3.97
CA GLN A 65 -24.18 -9.69 2.80
C GLN A 65 -24.05 -8.59 1.73
N LYS A 66 -25.08 -7.75 1.58
CA LYS A 66 -25.05 -6.61 0.64
C LYS A 66 -24.06 -5.55 1.08
N GLY A 67 -23.96 -5.26 2.38
CA GLY A 67 -22.97 -4.34 2.94
C GLY A 67 -21.55 -4.80 2.67
N ILE A 68 -21.27 -6.07 2.99
CA ILE A 68 -19.98 -6.71 2.74
C ILE A 68 -19.60 -6.62 1.25
N LYS A 69 -20.50 -7.06 0.35
CA LYS A 69 -20.27 -6.99 -1.12
C LYS A 69 -20.04 -5.57 -1.63
N ASN A 70 -20.62 -4.55 -0.99
CA ASN A 70 -20.43 -3.16 -1.39
C ASN A 70 -19.04 -2.64 -0.99
N VAL A 71 -18.57 -3.03 0.20
CA VAL A 71 -17.21 -2.74 0.66
C VAL A 71 -16.19 -3.41 -0.25
N ASP A 72 -16.35 -4.71 -0.50
CA ASP A 72 -15.42 -5.46 -1.36
C ASP A 72 -15.33 -4.83 -2.75
N ARG A 73 -16.47 -4.43 -3.31
CA ARG A 73 -16.53 -3.71 -4.58
C ARG A 73 -15.82 -2.35 -4.51
N ALA A 74 -15.91 -1.64 -3.39
CA ALA A 74 -15.24 -0.36 -3.23
C ALA A 74 -13.72 -0.53 -3.18
N PHE A 75 -13.21 -1.53 -2.47
CA PHE A 75 -11.79 -1.91 -2.49
C PHE A 75 -11.37 -2.35 -3.89
N ASN A 76 -12.11 -3.27 -4.50
CA ASN A 76 -11.82 -3.77 -5.85
C ASN A 76 -11.72 -2.65 -6.89
N LYS A 77 -12.61 -1.68 -6.83
CA LYS A 77 -12.58 -0.51 -7.72
C LYS A 77 -11.39 0.41 -7.44
N LYS A 78 -11.02 0.61 -6.18
CA LYS A 78 -9.95 1.55 -5.79
C LYS A 78 -8.55 0.96 -6.05
N ILE A 79 -8.32 -0.27 -5.61
CA ILE A 79 -7.02 -0.97 -5.66
C ILE A 79 -6.81 -1.67 -7.00
N PHE A 80 -7.76 -2.52 -7.40
CA PHE A 80 -7.62 -3.39 -8.58
C PHE A 80 -8.25 -2.83 -9.87
N LYS A 81 -8.89 -1.65 -9.78
CA LYS A 81 -9.65 -1.02 -10.88
C LYS A 81 -10.73 -1.91 -11.51
N GLU A 82 -11.28 -2.87 -10.77
CA GLU A 82 -12.35 -3.72 -11.29
C GLU A 82 -13.66 -2.93 -11.47
N GLY A 83 -14.31 -3.07 -12.63
CA GLY A 83 -15.58 -2.42 -12.93
C GLY A 83 -15.52 -0.90 -13.04
N THR A 84 -14.38 -0.36 -13.46
CA THR A 84 -14.19 1.08 -13.72
C THR A 84 -13.37 1.31 -14.98
N ASP A 85 -13.83 2.23 -15.83
CA ASP A 85 -13.08 2.70 -17.01
C ASP A 85 -12.23 3.95 -16.70
N ARG A 86 -12.27 4.43 -15.43
CA ARG A 86 -11.41 5.53 -14.98
C ARG A 86 -9.94 5.08 -15.06
N GLY A 87 -9.11 5.92 -15.68
CA GLY A 87 -7.71 5.62 -15.95
C GLY A 87 -6.82 5.43 -14.71
N GLY A 88 -5.59 4.99 -14.98
CA GLY A 88 -4.57 4.62 -13.99
C GLY A 88 -4.47 3.12 -13.79
N LYS A 89 -3.25 2.62 -13.58
CA LYS A 89 -3.00 1.18 -13.39
C LYS A 89 -3.54 0.69 -12.03
N PRO A 90 -4.01 -0.58 -11.96
CA PRO A 90 -4.17 -1.31 -10.70
C PRO A 90 -2.90 -1.28 -9.86
N PHE A 91 -3.06 -1.33 -8.53
CA PHE A 91 -1.93 -1.30 -7.60
C PHE A 91 -0.87 -2.38 -7.88
N PRO A 92 -1.23 -3.67 -8.10
CA PRO A 92 -0.23 -4.68 -8.47
C PRO A 92 0.58 -4.32 -9.71
N GLU A 93 -0.08 -3.83 -10.77
CA GLU A 93 0.62 -3.42 -12.00
C GLU A 93 1.51 -2.19 -11.81
N LYS A 94 1.24 -1.34 -10.81
CA LYS A 94 2.17 -0.27 -10.46
C LYS A 94 3.44 -0.85 -9.84
N VAL A 95 3.30 -1.84 -8.96
CA VAL A 95 4.43 -2.50 -8.27
C VAL A 95 5.25 -3.36 -9.23
N GLU A 96 4.62 -4.04 -10.19
CA GLU A 96 5.36 -4.77 -11.23
C GLU A 96 6.33 -3.87 -12.01
N ALA A 97 5.97 -2.61 -12.25
CA ALA A 97 6.87 -1.65 -12.89
C ALA A 97 8.12 -1.31 -12.06
N TRP A 98 8.12 -1.63 -10.75
CA TRP A 98 9.29 -1.52 -9.88
C TRP A 98 10.20 -2.74 -9.95
N ARG A 99 9.65 -3.94 -10.18
CA ARG A 99 10.43 -5.17 -10.40
C ARG A 99 11.30 -5.10 -11.65
N GLU A 100 10.93 -4.27 -12.62
CA GLU A 100 11.68 -4.05 -13.86
C GLU A 100 12.74 -2.94 -13.75
N LEU A 101 13.01 -2.42 -12.55
CA LEU A 101 14.06 -1.44 -12.33
C LEU A 101 15.42 -2.13 -12.17
N ASP A 102 16.47 -1.43 -12.60
CA ASP A 102 17.85 -1.82 -12.36
C ASP A 102 18.49 -0.91 -11.29
N ALA A 103 19.69 -1.24 -10.82
CA ALA A 103 20.43 -0.48 -9.80
C ALA A 103 20.75 0.98 -10.19
N SER A 104 20.65 1.32 -11.47
CA SER A 104 20.83 2.69 -11.95
C SER A 104 19.53 3.49 -11.98
N ALA A 105 18.39 2.86 -11.70
CA ALA A 105 17.11 3.53 -11.69
C ALA A 105 17.01 4.56 -10.57
N GLU A 106 16.51 5.74 -10.93
CA GLU A 106 16.16 6.79 -9.99
C GLU A 106 14.66 6.79 -9.72
N ILE A 107 14.32 6.91 -8.45
CA ILE A 107 12.96 7.11 -7.97
C ILE A 107 12.86 8.49 -7.33
N SER A 108 11.75 9.17 -7.56
CA SER A 108 11.41 10.38 -6.83
C SER A 108 10.51 10.05 -5.65
N HIS A 109 10.74 10.69 -4.51
CA HIS A 109 9.90 10.56 -3.33
C HIS A 109 9.65 11.94 -2.72
N GLN A 110 8.55 12.07 -1.99
CA GLN A 110 8.19 13.30 -1.28
C GLN A 110 8.89 13.35 0.08
N VAL A 111 9.44 14.50 0.44
CA VAL A 111 10.21 14.67 1.69
C VAL A 111 9.37 15.35 2.77
N SER A 112 8.74 16.48 2.45
CA SER A 112 7.88 17.21 3.38
C SER A 112 6.41 17.08 3.00
N ARG A 113 5.52 17.81 3.68
CA ARG A 113 4.09 17.86 3.36
C ARG A 113 3.77 18.73 2.15
N ASP A 114 4.76 19.44 1.61
CA ASP A 114 4.67 20.10 0.32
C ASP A 114 4.83 19.06 -0.79
N GLU A 115 3.83 18.92 -1.67
CA GLU A 115 3.86 17.96 -2.79
C GLU A 115 4.99 18.25 -3.79
N SER A 116 5.46 19.50 -3.84
CA SER A 116 6.54 19.92 -4.73
C SER A 116 7.93 19.61 -4.18
N ASP A 117 8.05 19.36 -2.87
CA ASP A 117 9.31 19.03 -2.21
C ASP A 117 9.64 17.55 -2.37
N ARG A 118 10.21 17.24 -3.55
CA ARG A 118 10.60 15.89 -3.95
C ARG A 118 12.10 15.78 -4.13
N ARG A 119 12.65 14.62 -3.76
CA ARG A 119 14.05 14.26 -3.99
C ARG A 119 14.14 13.02 -4.86
N LEU A 120 15.22 12.95 -5.63
CA LEU A 120 15.61 11.75 -6.34
C LEU A 120 16.56 10.94 -5.47
N ILE A 121 16.33 9.64 -5.43
CA ILE A 121 17.27 8.67 -4.89
C ILE A 121 17.47 7.57 -5.93
N ARG A 122 18.60 6.88 -5.86
CA ARG A 122 18.77 5.61 -6.58
C ARG A 122 18.09 4.51 -5.79
N VAL A 123 17.51 3.55 -6.49
CA VAL A 123 17.02 2.32 -5.85
C VAL A 123 18.22 1.66 -5.16
N PRO A 124 18.17 1.39 -3.84
CA PRO A 124 19.24 0.69 -3.14
C PRO A 124 19.50 -0.68 -3.78
N GLU A 125 20.76 -1.10 -3.89
CA GLU A 125 21.10 -2.37 -4.54
C GLU A 125 20.49 -3.56 -3.79
N GLU A 126 20.45 -3.48 -2.46
CA GLU A 126 19.82 -4.47 -1.59
C GLU A 126 18.33 -4.70 -1.90
N TRP A 127 17.62 -3.69 -2.42
CA TRP A 127 16.21 -3.85 -2.78
C TRP A 127 16.04 -4.71 -4.03
N LEU A 128 17.05 -4.84 -4.88
CA LEU A 128 16.93 -5.63 -6.11
C LEU A 128 16.99 -7.14 -5.84
N ASP A 129 17.64 -7.51 -4.74
CA ASP A 129 17.79 -8.90 -4.31
C ASP A 129 16.73 -9.32 -3.26
N ASP A 130 16.06 -8.35 -2.64
CA ASP A 130 15.01 -8.57 -1.65
C ASP A 130 13.69 -9.06 -2.29
N GLU A 131 12.92 -9.81 -1.51
CA GLU A 131 11.54 -10.17 -1.87
C GLU A 131 10.62 -8.94 -1.81
N PHE A 132 9.60 -8.91 -2.68
CA PHE A 132 8.65 -7.80 -2.75
C PHE A 132 7.25 -8.23 -2.32
N GLU A 133 6.71 -7.50 -1.36
CA GLU A 133 5.36 -7.71 -0.82
C GLU A 133 4.47 -6.50 -1.04
N MET A 134 3.18 -6.75 -1.25
CA MET A 134 2.18 -5.70 -1.52
C MET A 134 1.17 -5.62 -0.38
N LEU A 135 1.09 -4.44 0.24
CA LEU A 135 0.19 -4.18 1.35
C LEU A 135 -0.81 -3.08 0.98
N VAL A 136 -2.05 -3.25 1.44
CA VAL A 136 -3.01 -2.17 1.55
C VAL A 136 -3.26 -1.94 3.03
N VAL A 137 -2.91 -0.75 3.51
CA VAL A 137 -3.20 -0.33 4.89
C VAL A 137 -4.45 0.54 4.87
N SER A 138 -5.42 0.23 5.72
CA SER A 138 -6.69 0.95 5.77
C SER A 138 -7.23 1.00 7.18
N ASN A 139 -8.04 2.00 7.52
CA ASN A 139 -8.78 2.00 8.80
C ASN A 139 -9.89 0.91 8.88
N PHE A 140 -10.03 0.09 7.84
CA PHE A 140 -11.04 -0.96 7.71
C PHE A 140 -10.65 -1.93 6.58
N THR A 141 -10.73 -3.25 6.75
CA THR A 141 -10.35 -4.24 5.71
C THR A 141 -11.55 -4.86 4.98
N PRO A 142 -11.39 -5.28 3.70
CA PRO A 142 -12.43 -6.03 2.98
C PRO A 142 -12.68 -7.42 3.60
N SER A 143 -13.63 -8.18 3.06
CA SER A 143 -13.95 -9.54 3.57
C SER A 143 -12.87 -10.60 3.33
N TYR A 144 -11.80 -10.25 2.61
CA TYR A 144 -10.69 -11.12 2.27
C TYR A 144 -9.38 -10.52 2.80
N LEU A 145 -8.49 -11.38 3.29
CA LEU A 145 -7.18 -10.99 3.83
C LEU A 145 -6.17 -10.70 2.71
N GLU A 146 -6.27 -11.42 1.60
CA GLU A 146 -5.41 -11.26 0.44
C GLU A 146 -6.21 -11.34 -0.85
N LYS A 147 -5.79 -10.59 -1.87
CA LYS A 147 -6.26 -10.76 -3.24
C LYS A 147 -5.15 -10.41 -4.23
N ARG A 148 -4.81 -11.36 -5.11
CA ARG A 148 -3.78 -11.20 -6.16
C ARG A 148 -2.41 -10.78 -5.59
N GLY A 149 -1.97 -11.42 -4.50
CA GLY A 149 -0.71 -11.10 -3.84
C GLY A 149 -0.73 -9.80 -3.03
N VAL A 150 -1.87 -9.12 -2.91
CA VAL A 150 -2.02 -7.91 -2.09
C VAL A 150 -2.68 -8.29 -0.78
N ARG A 151 -1.96 -8.13 0.34
CA ARG A 151 -2.49 -8.31 1.69
C ARG A 151 -3.12 -7.03 2.21
N PHE A 152 -4.17 -7.17 3.02
CA PHE A 152 -4.92 -6.06 3.59
C PHE A 152 -4.74 -6.03 5.10
N LEU A 153 -4.22 -4.92 5.61
CA LEU A 153 -4.02 -4.69 7.04
C LEU A 153 -4.83 -3.48 7.49
N THR A 154 -5.30 -3.55 8.72
CA THR A 154 -5.74 -2.37 9.45
C THR A 154 -4.56 -1.52 9.91
N ASP A 155 -4.81 -0.26 10.25
CA ASP A 155 -3.85 0.59 10.93
C ASP A 155 -3.42 0.01 12.29
N LEU A 156 -4.33 -0.65 13.00
CA LEU A 156 -4.00 -1.38 14.24
C LEU A 156 -3.07 -2.58 13.98
N GLU A 157 -3.34 -3.39 12.96
CA GLU A 157 -2.48 -4.54 12.62
C GLU A 157 -1.09 -4.07 12.16
N LEU A 158 -1.01 -2.98 11.40
CA LEU A 158 0.27 -2.38 11.05
C LEU A 158 1.05 -1.96 12.30
N TYR A 159 0.38 -1.31 13.26
CA TYR A 159 1.00 -0.92 14.53
C TYR A 159 1.53 -2.12 15.30
N GLN A 160 0.71 -3.16 15.49
CA GLN A 160 1.10 -4.38 16.21
C GLN A 160 2.29 -5.07 15.55
N TRP A 161 2.31 -5.14 14.22
CA TRP A 161 3.42 -5.75 13.51
C TRP A 161 4.73 -4.97 13.64
N ILE A 162 4.67 -3.65 13.48
CA ILE A 162 5.87 -2.81 13.41
C ILE A 162 6.44 -2.54 14.81
N GLU A 163 5.61 -2.32 15.84
CA GLU A 163 6.06 -1.96 17.18
C GLU A 163 6.19 -3.17 18.12
N ASN A 164 5.32 -4.18 17.97
CA ASN A 164 5.28 -5.33 18.89
C ASN A 164 5.83 -6.61 18.27
N GLU A 165 6.28 -6.58 17.00
CA GLU A 165 6.71 -7.75 16.24
C GLU A 165 5.64 -8.87 16.20
N GLU A 166 4.37 -8.49 16.32
CA GLU A 166 3.26 -9.45 16.26
C GLU A 166 3.11 -10.01 14.83
N ASP A 167 2.89 -11.32 14.73
CA ASP A 167 2.54 -11.94 13.46
C ASP A 167 1.08 -11.64 13.12
N VAL A 168 0.89 -10.63 12.27
CA VAL A 168 -0.41 -10.22 11.74
C VAL A 168 -0.71 -10.83 10.37
N PHE A 169 0.22 -11.62 9.83
CA PHE A 169 0.10 -12.26 8.53
C PHE A 169 -0.53 -13.64 8.69
N TYR A 170 -1.76 -13.66 9.24
CA TYR A 170 -2.49 -14.90 9.49
C TYR A 170 -2.41 -15.84 8.29
N ASP A 171 -2.08 -17.10 8.56
CA ASP A 171 -2.16 -18.15 7.56
C ASP A 171 -3.59 -18.19 7.01
N VAL A 172 -3.71 -18.00 5.69
CA VAL A 172 -4.94 -18.37 5.01
C VAL A 172 -5.02 -19.89 5.17
N LEU A 173 -5.91 -20.37 6.04
CA LEU A 173 -6.26 -21.78 6.09
C LEU A 173 -6.76 -22.17 4.70
N ILE A 174 -5.86 -22.66 3.85
CA ILE A 174 -6.20 -23.44 2.67
C ILE A 174 -6.50 -24.86 3.16
N ASP A 175 -7.45 -24.97 4.08
CA ASP A 175 -8.04 -26.27 4.38
C ASP A 175 -9.14 -26.51 3.34
N GLY A 176 -8.94 -27.61 2.63
CA GLY A 176 -9.61 -27.96 1.38
C GLY A 176 -11.13 -28.00 1.41
N ILE A 177 -11.67 -27.78 0.21
CA ILE A 177 -12.86 -28.41 -0.41
C ILE A 177 -14.09 -28.60 0.50
#